data_AF-A0A940VK13-F1
#
_entry.id   AF-A0A940VK13-F1
#
_cell.length_a   1.000
_cell.length_b   1.000
_cell.length_c   1.000
_cell.angle_alpha   90.00
_cell.angle_beta   90.00
_cell.angle_gamma   90.00
#
_symmetry.space_group_name_H-M   'P 1'
#
loop_
_entity.id
_entity.type
_entity.pdbx_description
1 polymer ?
#
loop_
_entity_poly.entity_id
_entity_poly.type
_entity_poly.pdbx_seq_one_letter_code
_entity_poly.pdbx_strand_id
1 'polypeptide(L)'
;MCVAAATIASSLVSAVAGVQSAKSQSSAYAQQAKIAENNAARAESQAANVARSGADQEQQIRKQGNAMMGKQTAMYGASNIDTNSGSAQDVIQSTDYENLMDALTVRHNTANSVYGLETEAQSDRSQASAYRTAASNATKAGWLNAGTSLLTGATTLASEYNKYQSTGGTGSLWGKWTYKK
;
A
#
# COMPACT_ATOMS: atom_id res chain seq x y z
N MET A 1 -50.40 17.46 7.10
CA MET A 1 -49.89 16.08 7.34
C MET A 1 -48.95 15.57 6.24
N CYS A 2 -49.06 16.00 4.96
CA CYS A 2 -48.18 15.49 3.88
C CYS A 2 -46.72 15.97 3.93
N VAL A 3 -46.42 17.13 4.51
CA VAL A 3 -45.05 17.69 4.55
C VAL A 3 -44.14 16.95 5.52
N ALA A 4 -44.66 16.51 6.67
CA ALA A 4 -43.93 15.70 7.64
C ALA A 4 -43.60 14.31 7.06
N ALA A 5 -44.56 13.62 6.41
CA ALA A 5 -44.31 12.34 5.75
C ALA A 5 -43.23 12.44 4.66
N ALA A 6 -43.19 13.54 3.90
CA ALA A 6 -42.18 13.78 2.88
C ALA A 6 -40.78 14.06 3.43
N THR A 7 -40.65 14.69 4.61
CA THR A 7 -39.34 14.94 5.27
C THR A 7 -38.77 13.70 5.98
N ILE A 8 -39.64 12.80 6.41
CA ILE A 8 -39.25 11.50 6.99
C ILE A 8 -38.80 10.54 5.89
N ALA A 9 -39.50 10.54 4.76
CA ALA A 9 -39.10 9.76 3.60
C ALA A 9 -37.74 10.23 3.04
N SER A 10 -37.46 11.54 3.01
CA SER A 10 -36.17 12.06 2.51
C SER A 10 -35.00 11.82 3.46
N SER A 11 -35.21 11.82 4.79
CA SER A 11 -34.17 11.47 5.78
C SER A 11 -33.82 9.97 5.78
N LEU A 12 -34.79 9.10 5.49
CA LEU A 12 -34.55 7.67 5.30
C LEU A 12 -33.80 7.36 3.99
N VAL A 13 -34.18 8.01 2.88
CA VAL A 13 -33.49 7.85 1.58
C VAL A 13 -32.05 8.33 1.64
N SER A 14 -31.77 9.44 2.33
CA SER A 14 -30.41 9.96 2.50
C SER A 14 -29.53 9.08 3.41
N ALA A 15 -30.09 8.48 4.47
CA ALA A 15 -29.38 7.50 5.29
C ALA A 15 -28.98 6.24 4.50
N VAL A 16 -29.91 5.68 3.70
CA VAL A 16 -29.64 4.49 2.86
C VAL A 16 -28.63 4.80 1.75
N ALA A 17 -28.74 5.96 1.11
CA ALA A 17 -27.76 6.41 0.12
C ALA A 17 -26.35 6.58 0.71
N GLY A 18 -26.25 7.09 1.95
CA GLY A 18 -24.99 7.22 2.68
C GLY A 18 -24.30 5.89 2.95
N VAL A 19 -25.04 4.86 3.37
CA VAL A 19 -24.49 3.50 3.59
C VAL A 19 -24.02 2.86 2.28
N GLN A 20 -24.82 2.98 1.21
CA GLN A 20 -24.47 2.40 -0.09
C GLN A 20 -23.22 3.07 -0.69
N SER A 21 -23.11 4.40 -0.57
CA SER A 21 -21.92 5.14 -0.99
C SER A 21 -20.67 4.71 -0.19
N ALA A 22 -20.80 4.61 1.13
CA ALA A 22 -19.71 4.16 2.00
C ALA A 22 -19.24 2.73 1.70
N LYS A 23 -20.17 1.82 1.36
CA LYS A 23 -19.84 0.45 0.96
C LYS A 23 -19.10 0.41 -0.38
N SER A 24 -19.52 1.23 -1.35
CA SER A 24 -18.81 1.40 -2.61
C SER A 24 -17.39 1.92 -2.40
N GLN A 25 -17.23 2.95 -1.55
CA GLN A 25 -15.94 3.53 -1.24
C GLN A 25 -15.02 2.55 -0.48
N SER A 26 -15.57 1.77 0.46
CA SER A 26 -14.84 0.67 1.11
C SER A 26 -14.37 -0.38 0.10
N SER A 27 -15.21 -0.75 -0.87
CA SER A 27 -14.85 -1.69 -1.92
C SER A 27 -13.71 -1.15 -2.80
N ALA A 28 -13.75 0.15 -3.14
CA ALA A 28 -12.69 0.79 -3.90
C ALA A 28 -11.34 0.77 -3.15
N TYR A 29 -11.34 1.10 -1.85
CA TYR A 29 -10.13 0.98 -1.01
C TYR A 29 -9.64 -0.46 -0.89
N ALA A 30 -10.54 -1.44 -0.76
CA ALA A 30 -10.15 -2.85 -0.74
C ALA A 30 -9.48 -3.30 -2.05
N GLN A 31 -9.94 -2.79 -3.21
CA GLN A 31 -9.28 -3.04 -4.48
C GLN A 31 -7.89 -2.39 -4.55
N GLN A 32 -7.75 -1.14 -4.09
CA GLN A 32 -6.45 -0.47 -4.01
C GLN A 32 -5.47 -1.22 -3.10
N ALA A 33 -5.95 -1.75 -1.98
CA ALA A 33 -5.16 -2.61 -1.11
C ALA A 33 -4.64 -3.84 -1.86
N LYS A 34 -5.50 -4.53 -2.61
CA LYS A 34 -5.12 -5.70 -3.39
C LYS A 34 -4.11 -5.36 -4.49
N ILE A 35 -4.25 -4.21 -5.13
CA ILE A 35 -3.28 -3.73 -6.13
C ILE A 35 -1.92 -3.51 -5.48
N ALA A 36 -1.88 -2.82 -4.33
CA ALA A 36 -0.64 -2.60 -3.59
C ALA A 36 0.00 -3.93 -3.15
N GLU A 37 -0.77 -4.92 -2.69
CA GLU A 37 -0.21 -6.25 -2.38
C GLU A 37 0.36 -6.97 -3.59
N ASN A 38 -0.31 -6.88 -4.74
CA ASN A 38 0.21 -7.44 -5.97
C ASN A 38 1.50 -6.73 -6.41
N ASN A 39 1.63 -5.43 -6.16
CA ASN A 39 2.88 -4.70 -6.40
C ASN A 39 3.99 -5.20 -5.48
N ALA A 40 3.71 -5.34 -4.18
CA ALA A 40 4.67 -5.89 -3.22
C ALA A 40 5.15 -7.29 -3.62
N ALA A 41 4.23 -8.19 -3.98
CA ALA A 41 4.56 -9.55 -4.40
C ALA A 41 5.41 -9.55 -5.69
N ARG A 42 5.17 -8.61 -6.61
CA ARG A 42 6.00 -8.44 -7.81
C ARG A 42 7.40 -7.95 -7.47
N ALA A 43 7.53 -6.96 -6.59
CA ALA A 43 8.82 -6.45 -6.13
C ALA A 43 9.63 -7.54 -5.41
N GLU A 44 8.99 -8.35 -4.56
CA GLU A 44 9.63 -9.52 -3.91
C GLU A 44 10.10 -10.56 -4.92
N SER A 45 9.26 -10.90 -5.92
CA SER A 45 9.66 -11.82 -6.98
C SER A 45 10.83 -11.26 -7.80
N GLN A 46 10.86 -9.95 -8.05
CA GLN A 46 11.95 -9.29 -8.75
C GLN A 46 13.22 -9.31 -7.91
N ALA A 47 13.12 -9.08 -6.60
CA ALA A 47 14.24 -9.15 -5.66
C ALA A 47 14.86 -10.55 -5.66
N ALA A 48 14.04 -11.60 -5.61
CA ALA A 48 14.51 -12.98 -5.68
C ALA A 48 15.23 -13.30 -7.01
N ASN A 49 14.72 -12.79 -8.12
CA ASN A 49 15.34 -12.96 -9.44
C ASN A 49 16.69 -12.23 -9.54
N VAL A 50 16.77 -11.00 -9.03
CA VAL A 50 18.01 -10.21 -8.99
C VAL A 50 19.04 -10.90 -8.09
N ALA A 51 18.63 -11.36 -6.91
CA ALA A 51 19.51 -12.11 -6.01
C ALA A 51 20.10 -13.36 -6.67
N ARG A 52 19.25 -14.13 -7.37
CA ARG A 52 19.69 -15.33 -8.11
C ARG A 52 20.66 -14.98 -9.24
N SER A 53 20.32 -13.99 -10.06
CA SER A 53 21.18 -13.55 -11.16
C SER A 53 22.53 -13.02 -10.67
N GLY A 54 22.54 -12.27 -9.57
CA GLY A 54 23.77 -11.79 -8.95
C GLY A 54 24.64 -12.91 -8.40
N ALA A 55 24.03 -13.93 -7.78
CA ALA A 55 24.75 -15.12 -7.32
C ALA A 55 25.37 -15.91 -8.49
N ASP A 56 24.64 -16.07 -9.59
CA ASP A 56 25.15 -16.72 -10.80
C ASP A 56 26.33 -15.94 -11.41
N GLN A 57 26.24 -14.59 -11.44
CA GLN A 57 27.33 -13.72 -11.89
C GLN A 57 28.57 -13.82 -10.98
N GLU A 58 28.39 -13.81 -9.65
CA GLU A 58 29.49 -14.00 -8.71
C GLU A 58 30.20 -15.34 -8.95
N GLN A 59 29.43 -16.42 -9.12
CA GLN A 59 29.98 -17.74 -9.42
C GLN A 59 30.74 -17.76 -10.75
N GLN A 60 30.24 -17.05 -11.76
CA GLN A 60 30.90 -16.97 -13.05
C GLN A 60 32.24 -16.24 -12.96
N ILE A 61 32.32 -15.13 -12.23
CA ILE A 61 33.57 -14.39 -11.99
C ILE A 61 34.58 -15.29 -11.29
N ARG A 62 34.18 -15.97 -10.21
CA ARG A 62 35.05 -16.92 -9.49
C ARG A 62 35.57 -18.03 -10.40
N LYS A 63 34.72 -18.60 -11.26
CA LYS A 63 35.13 -19.62 -12.24
C LYS A 63 36.14 -19.08 -13.25
N GLN A 64 35.92 -17.88 -13.76
CA GLN A 64 36.84 -17.23 -14.71
C GLN A 64 38.20 -16.93 -14.06
N GLY A 65 38.20 -16.41 -12.83
CA GLY A 65 39.41 -16.16 -12.05
C GLY A 65 40.22 -17.43 -11.81
N ASN A 66 39.58 -18.48 -11.31
CA ASN A 66 40.22 -19.78 -11.09
C ASN A 66 40.79 -20.36 -12.38
N ALA A 67 40.08 -20.24 -13.51
CA ALA A 67 40.56 -20.69 -14.80
C ALA A 67 41.77 -19.86 -15.30
N MET A 68 41.79 -18.55 -15.04
CA MET A 68 42.91 -17.68 -15.39
C MET A 68 44.15 -18.02 -14.55
N MET A 69 44.00 -18.14 -13.23
CA MET A 69 45.08 -18.56 -12.33
C MET A 69 45.64 -19.93 -12.70
N GLY A 70 44.77 -20.89 -13.05
CA GLY A 70 45.18 -22.21 -13.52
C GLY A 70 46.01 -22.14 -14.82
N LYS A 71 45.60 -21.29 -15.77
CA LYS A 71 46.37 -21.04 -17.01
C LYS A 71 47.71 -20.38 -16.73
N GLN A 72 47.75 -19.35 -15.88
CA GLN A 72 49.00 -18.67 -15.48
C GLN A 72 49.97 -19.65 -14.82
N THR A 73 49.48 -20.44 -13.87
CA THR A 73 50.29 -21.47 -13.18
C THR A 73 50.87 -22.49 -14.16
N ALA A 74 50.05 -22.98 -15.11
CA ALA A 74 50.51 -23.92 -16.15
C ALA A 74 51.57 -23.29 -17.09
N MET A 75 51.40 -22.02 -17.47
CA MET A 75 52.35 -21.30 -18.33
C MET A 75 53.70 -21.07 -17.64
N TYR A 76 53.71 -20.68 -16.37
CA TYR A 76 54.94 -20.51 -15.59
C TYR A 76 55.65 -21.85 -15.40
N GLY A 77 54.90 -22.92 -15.08
CA GLY A 77 55.43 -24.28 -14.99
C GLY A 77 56.04 -24.77 -16.31
N ALA A 78 55.40 -24.50 -17.45
CA ALA A 78 55.93 -24.83 -18.78
C ALA A 78 57.19 -24.01 -19.15
N SER A 79 57.38 -22.83 -18.55
CA SER A 79 58.51 -21.93 -18.82
C SER A 79 59.71 -22.19 -17.90
N ASN A 80 59.67 -23.22 -17.04
CA ASN A 80 60.66 -23.44 -15.96
C ASN A 80 60.83 -22.22 -15.04
N ILE A 81 59.84 -21.33 -14.99
CA ILE A 81 59.80 -20.22 -14.04
C ILE A 81 59.21 -20.80 -12.75
N ASP A 82 59.96 -20.71 -11.65
CA ASP A 82 59.46 -21.14 -10.36
C ASP A 82 58.24 -20.29 -10.00
N THR A 83 57.07 -20.94 -9.97
CA THR A 83 55.79 -20.34 -9.59
C THR A 83 55.77 -19.88 -8.13
N ASN A 84 56.73 -20.33 -7.32
CA ASN A 84 56.97 -19.86 -5.95
C ASN A 84 58.00 -18.73 -5.85
N SER A 85 58.57 -18.28 -6.97
CA SER A 85 59.50 -17.14 -6.99
C SER A 85 58.74 -15.83 -7.18
N GLY A 86 59.18 -14.79 -6.44
CA GLY A 86 58.38 -13.60 -6.08
C GLY A 86 57.52 -13.00 -7.20
N SER A 87 58.06 -12.74 -8.39
CA SER A 87 57.31 -12.06 -9.44
C SER A 87 56.19 -12.89 -10.09
N ALA A 88 56.31 -14.21 -10.16
CA ALA A 88 55.25 -15.07 -10.73
C ALA A 88 54.11 -15.29 -9.73
N GLN A 89 54.46 -15.43 -8.44
CA GLN A 89 53.48 -15.56 -7.36
C GLN A 89 52.70 -14.25 -7.13
N ASP A 90 53.38 -13.10 -7.21
CA ASP A 90 52.75 -11.78 -7.07
C ASP A 90 51.68 -11.55 -8.15
N VAL A 91 51.91 -11.99 -9.39
CA VAL A 91 50.94 -11.87 -10.50
C VAL A 91 49.72 -12.77 -10.31
N ILE A 92 49.92 -13.99 -9.81
CA ILE A 92 48.81 -14.90 -9.50
C ILE A 92 47.97 -14.33 -8.34
N GLN A 93 48.63 -13.80 -7.31
CA GLN A 93 47.96 -13.17 -6.17
C GLN A 93 47.22 -11.89 -6.56
N SER A 94 47.80 -11.05 -7.43
CA SER A 94 47.11 -9.86 -7.93
C SER A 94 45.88 -10.24 -8.75
N THR A 95 45.98 -11.28 -9.58
CA THR A 95 44.84 -11.83 -10.33
C THR A 95 43.73 -12.33 -9.40
N ASP A 96 44.07 -13.06 -8.35
CA ASP A 96 43.07 -13.52 -7.35
C ASP A 96 42.40 -12.33 -6.65
N TYR A 97 43.18 -11.34 -6.23
CA TYR A 97 42.67 -10.13 -5.61
C TYR A 97 41.67 -9.38 -6.51
N GLU A 98 42.01 -9.17 -7.78
CA GLU A 98 41.11 -8.53 -8.75
C GLU A 98 39.80 -9.31 -8.92
N ASN A 99 39.88 -10.65 -9.06
CA ASN A 99 38.68 -11.48 -9.16
C ASN A 99 37.80 -11.42 -7.91
N LEU A 100 38.41 -11.36 -6.71
CA LEU A 100 37.67 -11.19 -5.46
C LEU A 100 37.00 -9.82 -5.38
N MET A 101 37.68 -8.76 -5.84
CA MET A 101 37.09 -7.41 -5.89
C MET A 101 35.91 -7.33 -6.85
N ASP A 102 36.01 -7.96 -8.03
CA ASP A 102 34.91 -8.03 -9.00
C ASP A 102 33.72 -8.81 -8.44
N ALA A 103 33.97 -9.96 -7.81
CA ALA A 103 32.94 -10.76 -7.16
C ALA A 103 32.24 -9.98 -6.03
N LEU A 104 32.99 -9.27 -5.19
CA LEU A 104 32.46 -8.42 -4.12
C LEU A 104 31.65 -7.24 -4.68
N THR A 105 32.11 -6.65 -5.78
CA THR A 105 31.40 -5.56 -6.46
C THR A 105 30.03 -6.03 -6.96
N VAL A 106 29.97 -7.18 -7.63
CA VAL A 106 28.70 -7.78 -8.06
C VAL A 106 27.79 -8.07 -6.87
N ARG A 107 28.34 -8.66 -5.80
CA ARG A 107 27.56 -8.95 -4.60
C ARG A 107 27.02 -7.69 -3.93
N HIS A 108 27.82 -6.64 -3.85
CA HIS A 108 27.41 -5.35 -3.28
C HIS A 108 26.29 -4.71 -4.11
N ASN A 109 26.46 -4.65 -5.44
CA ASN A 109 25.45 -4.10 -6.34
C ASN A 109 24.14 -4.91 -6.28
N THR A 110 24.25 -6.23 -6.25
CA THR A 110 23.09 -7.14 -6.09
C THR A 110 22.38 -6.88 -4.77
N ALA A 111 23.11 -6.77 -3.66
CA ALA A 111 22.53 -6.50 -2.36
C ALA A 111 21.80 -5.14 -2.32
N ASN A 112 22.37 -4.11 -2.93
CA ASN A 112 21.73 -2.79 -3.03
C ASN A 112 20.42 -2.86 -3.86
N SER A 113 20.43 -3.58 -4.99
CA SER A 113 19.23 -3.75 -5.82
C SER A 113 18.14 -4.54 -5.11
N VAL A 114 18.50 -5.64 -4.42
CA VAL A 114 17.58 -6.44 -3.62
C VAL A 114 16.98 -5.60 -2.50
N TYR A 115 17.80 -4.86 -1.75
CA TYR A 115 17.34 -4.00 -0.67
C TYR A 115 16.36 -2.92 -1.16
N GLY A 116 16.62 -2.31 -2.33
CA GLY A 116 15.70 -1.35 -2.93
C GLY A 116 14.32 -1.96 -3.22
N LEU A 117 14.29 -3.15 -3.80
CA LEU A 117 13.06 -3.88 -4.13
C LEU A 117 12.31 -4.37 -2.87
N GLU A 118 13.03 -4.83 -1.85
CA GLU A 118 12.42 -5.21 -0.57
C GLU A 118 11.82 -4.00 0.16
N THR A 119 12.50 -2.84 0.07
CA THR A 119 11.98 -1.57 0.62
C THR A 119 10.71 -1.14 -0.11
N GLU A 120 10.68 -1.26 -1.45
CA GLU A 120 9.50 -0.99 -2.26
C GLU A 120 8.35 -1.93 -1.87
N ALA A 121 8.61 -3.23 -1.74
CA ALA A 121 7.62 -4.21 -1.31
C ALA A 121 7.05 -3.90 0.08
N GLN A 122 7.90 -3.49 1.02
CA GLN A 122 7.48 -3.11 2.37
C GLN A 122 6.62 -1.83 2.36
N SER A 123 6.96 -0.86 1.51
CA SER A 123 6.17 0.35 1.29
C SER A 123 4.78 0.01 0.74
N ASP A 124 4.71 -0.86 -0.27
CA ASP A 124 3.46 -1.32 -0.87
C ASP A 124 2.58 -2.10 0.12
N ARG A 125 3.18 -3.00 0.94
CA ARG A 125 2.46 -3.68 2.03
C ARG A 125 1.88 -2.70 3.05
N SER A 126 2.66 -1.66 3.39
CA SER A 126 2.21 -0.60 4.29
C SER A 126 1.05 0.19 3.68
N GLN A 127 1.11 0.49 2.39
CA GLN A 127 0.04 1.15 1.66
C GLN A 127 -1.23 0.28 1.59
N ALA A 128 -1.08 -1.04 1.38
CA ALA A 128 -2.19 -1.98 1.43
C ALA A 128 -2.89 -2.01 2.80
N SER A 129 -2.10 -2.00 3.88
CA SER A 129 -2.62 -1.93 5.25
C SER A 129 -3.37 -0.61 5.50
N ALA A 130 -2.84 0.51 5.02
CA ALA A 130 -3.50 1.80 5.10
C ALA A 130 -4.84 1.81 4.35
N TYR A 131 -4.89 1.28 3.12
CA TYR A 131 -6.14 1.17 2.36
C TYR A 131 -7.17 0.26 3.02
N ARG A 132 -6.76 -0.86 3.64
CA ARG A 132 -7.67 -1.70 4.43
C ARG A 132 -8.27 -0.96 5.62
N THR A 133 -7.44 -0.18 6.30
CA THR A 133 -7.87 0.66 7.42
C THR A 133 -8.85 1.73 6.92
N ALA A 134 -8.55 2.38 5.80
CA ALA A 134 -9.45 3.34 5.17
C ALA A 134 -10.79 2.71 4.76
N ALA A 135 -10.78 1.47 4.24
CA ALA A 135 -11.99 0.72 3.89
C ALA A 135 -12.87 0.46 5.13
N SER A 136 -12.26 0.01 6.23
CA SER A 136 -12.96 -0.20 7.51
C SER A 136 -13.54 1.12 8.04
N ASN A 137 -12.76 2.20 7.99
CA ASN A 137 -13.19 3.52 8.45
C ASN A 137 -14.32 4.09 7.59
N ALA A 138 -14.27 3.94 6.26
CA ALA A 138 -15.33 4.37 5.36
C ALA A 138 -16.65 3.64 5.68
N THR A 139 -16.59 2.33 5.93
CA THR A 139 -17.76 1.54 6.34
C THR A 139 -18.33 2.05 7.67
N LYS A 140 -17.49 2.24 8.69
CA LYS A 140 -17.91 2.76 10.00
C LYS A 140 -18.51 4.16 9.91
N ALA A 141 -17.88 5.06 9.14
CA ALA A 141 -18.38 6.41 8.91
C ALA A 141 -19.72 6.39 8.19
N GLY A 142 -19.91 5.50 7.20
CA GLY A 142 -21.20 5.31 6.53
C GLY A 142 -22.33 4.93 7.51
N TRP A 143 -22.06 3.98 8.41
CA TRP A 143 -23.02 3.56 9.43
C TRP A 143 -23.29 4.64 10.48
N LEU A 144 -22.25 5.35 10.94
CA LEU A 144 -22.39 6.47 11.87
C LEU A 144 -23.20 7.62 11.26
N ASN A 145 -22.92 7.97 10.00
CA ASN A 145 -23.67 8.99 9.28
C ASN A 145 -25.12 8.56 9.09
N ALA A 146 -25.38 7.30 8.72
CA ALA A 146 -26.74 6.79 8.58
C ALA A 146 -27.51 6.80 9.93
N GLY A 147 -26.86 6.39 11.02
CA GLY A 147 -27.44 6.44 12.37
C GLY A 147 -27.69 7.87 12.85
N THR A 148 -26.77 8.80 12.56
CA THR A 148 -26.92 10.23 12.88
C THR A 148 -28.02 10.87 12.03
N SER A 149 -28.12 10.55 10.75
CA SER A 149 -29.20 11.00 9.86
C SER A 149 -30.56 10.48 10.31
N LEU A 150 -30.64 9.21 10.73
CA LEU A 150 -31.85 8.64 11.34
C LEU A 150 -32.23 9.35 12.63
N LEU A 151 -31.27 9.57 13.54
CA LEU A 151 -31.51 10.26 14.80
C LEU A 151 -31.94 11.71 14.59
N THR A 152 -31.28 12.43 13.68
CA THR A 152 -31.62 13.82 13.31
C THR A 152 -33.00 13.88 12.64
N GLY A 153 -33.32 12.91 11.78
CA GLY A 153 -34.65 12.77 11.21
C GLY A 153 -35.71 12.60 12.30
N ALA A 154 -35.46 11.73 13.28
CA ALA A 154 -36.35 11.46 14.40
C ALA A 154 -36.52 12.66 15.35
N THR A 155 -35.46 13.39 15.69
CA THR A 155 -35.53 14.58 16.54
C THR A 155 -36.23 15.75 15.85
N THR A 156 -36.02 15.93 14.54
CA THR A 156 -36.75 16.93 13.74
C THR A 156 -38.24 16.62 13.72
N LEU A 157 -38.61 15.35 13.53
CA LEU A 157 -39.98 14.84 13.63
C LEU A 157 -40.62 15.11 14.99
N ALA A 158 -39.90 14.77 16.06
CA ALA A 158 -40.40 14.90 17.43
C ALA A 158 -40.55 16.37 17.84
N SER A 159 -39.61 17.24 17.44
CA SER A 159 -39.68 18.68 17.70
C SER A 159 -40.81 19.36 16.92
N GLU A 160 -41.04 18.98 15.66
CA GLU A 160 -42.21 19.42 14.89
C GLU A 160 -43.50 18.94 15.54
N TYR A 161 -43.62 17.66 15.89
CA TYR A 161 -44.81 17.12 16.58
C TYR A 161 -45.08 17.84 17.91
N ASN A 162 -44.05 18.05 18.73
CA ASN A 162 -44.18 18.79 19.98
C ASN A 162 -44.56 20.25 19.76
N LYS A 163 -44.07 20.92 18.71
CA LYS A 163 -44.55 22.26 18.32
C LYS A 163 -46.01 22.25 17.91
N TYR A 164 -46.47 21.26 17.15
CA TYR A 164 -47.89 21.11 16.80
C TYR A 164 -48.75 20.84 18.05
N GLN A 165 -48.26 20.08 19.02
CA GLN A 165 -48.97 19.79 20.26
C GLN A 165 -48.96 20.99 21.23
N SER A 166 -47.85 21.71 21.34
CA SER A 166 -47.74 22.93 22.16
C SER A 166 -48.51 24.11 21.56
N THR A 167 -48.67 24.13 20.23
CA THR A 167 -49.50 25.12 19.52
C THR A 167 -50.96 24.69 19.44
N GLY A 168 -51.25 23.38 19.57
CA GLY A 168 -52.61 22.81 19.57
C GLY A 168 -53.30 22.77 20.95
N GLY A 169 -52.60 23.12 22.02
CA GLY A 169 -53.12 23.10 23.39
C GLY A 169 -53.56 24.45 23.97
N THR A 170 -53.24 25.59 23.35
CA THR A 170 -53.62 26.90 23.90
C THR A 170 -53.86 27.94 22.80
N GLY A 171 -55.14 28.09 22.48
CA GLY A 171 -55.81 29.31 22.01
C GLY A 171 -55.05 30.30 21.11
N SER A 172 -55.36 30.28 19.82
CA SER A 172 -55.65 31.49 19.03
C SER A 172 -56.02 31.11 17.58
N LEU A 173 -57.12 30.38 17.41
CA LEU A 173 -57.82 30.27 16.11
C LEU A 173 -59.07 31.17 16.06
N TRP A 174 -59.30 31.99 17.08
CA TRP A 174 -60.41 32.96 17.12
C TRP A 174 -59.88 34.37 17.34
N GLY A 175 -59.97 35.20 16.30
CA GLY A 175 -59.98 36.65 16.45
C GLY A 175 -58.83 37.39 15.76
N LYS A 176 -58.95 37.56 14.44
CA LYS A 176 -58.76 38.87 13.77
C LYS A 176 -59.24 38.81 12.32
N TRP A 177 -60.55 38.68 12.14
CA TRP A 177 -61.23 39.22 10.97
C TRP A 177 -61.41 40.73 11.19
N THR A 178 -60.36 41.52 10.96
CA THR A 178 -60.54 42.99 10.88
C THR A 178 -61.01 43.33 9.47
N TYR A 179 -62.32 43.53 9.34
CA TYR A 179 -62.94 44.16 8.18
C TYR A 179 -62.35 45.57 7.99
N LYS A 180 -61.77 45.83 6.82
CA LYS A 180 -61.48 47.19 6.35
C LYS A 180 -62.81 47.89 6.03
N LYS A 181 -63.02 49.06 6.63
CA LYS A 181 -63.80 50.14 6.00
C LYS A 181 -62.82 51.12 5.38
#